data_AF-A0A9D7MH22-F1
#
_entry.id   AF-A0A9D7MH22-F1
#
_cell.length_a   1.000
_cell.length_b   1.000
_cell.length_c   1.000
_cell.angle_alpha   90.00
_cell.angle_beta   90.00
_cell.angle_gamma   90.00
#
_symmetry.space_group_name_H-M   'P 1'
#
loop_
_entity.id
_entity.type
_entity.pdbx_description
1 polymer ?
#
loop_
_entity_poly.entity_id
_entity_poly.type
_entity_poly.pdbx_seq_one_letter_code
_entity_poly.pdbx_strand_id
1 'polypeptide(L)'
;MIERSMMTRTIVGTFLFTLTAMLVAACTDDPVAPTTPVDTTVVAMQNMHPDSVEGWLYYSIDGDSVVPAAKSVSVEWDVRMAYLLCCGNTRVIKIQLNSGNVGPGSTQGVIVKSRFENVTALPSSSVLRNDDTLAQIVPQQVIGSEALFIYQGSPNHTIQPSPDKVIAIRTRKGRLVKFQFTSIYEGAPATPTQETPIGFYHFRYAQLSQ
;
A
#
# COMPACT_ATOMS: atom_id res chain seq x y z
N MET A 1 70.49 -0.84 -59.24
CA MET A 1 70.07 0.56 -59.50
C MET A 1 68.88 0.81 -58.60
N ILE A 2 68.94 1.46 -57.44
CA ILE A 2 69.90 2.36 -56.80
C ILE A 2 69.83 2.14 -55.28
N GLU A 3 70.99 1.96 -54.64
CA GLU A 3 71.21 2.17 -53.20
C GLU A 3 71.17 3.68 -52.87
N ARG A 4 70.83 4.03 -51.63
CA ARG A 4 71.43 5.13 -50.83
C ARG A 4 70.88 5.00 -49.40
N SER A 5 71.63 4.46 -48.44
CA SER A 5 72.80 5.03 -47.75
C SER A 5 72.46 6.22 -46.85
N MET A 6 72.78 6.01 -45.56
CA MET A 6 72.80 6.88 -44.38
C MET A 6 73.36 8.29 -44.64
N MET A 7 73.01 9.29 -43.80
CA MET A 7 73.93 9.83 -42.77
C MET A 7 73.33 10.98 -41.93
N THR A 8 73.63 10.87 -40.65
CA THR A 8 73.38 11.66 -39.43
C THR A 8 73.78 13.15 -39.47
N ARG A 9 73.04 14.03 -38.77
CA ARG A 9 73.62 15.19 -38.04
C ARG A 9 72.90 15.44 -36.71
N THR A 10 73.70 15.34 -35.66
CA THR A 10 73.47 15.61 -34.23
C THR A 10 73.22 17.09 -33.95
N ILE A 11 72.25 17.43 -33.08
CA ILE A 11 72.35 18.60 -32.18
C ILE A 11 71.81 18.20 -30.80
N VAL A 12 72.69 18.39 -29.82
CA VAL A 12 72.52 18.22 -28.37
C VAL A 12 71.66 19.35 -27.82
N GLY A 13 70.72 19.03 -26.93
CA GLY A 13 69.90 20.03 -26.24
C GLY A 13 69.27 19.47 -24.98
N THR A 14 70.05 19.42 -23.90
CA THR A 14 69.60 19.12 -22.55
C THR A 14 68.66 20.23 -22.06
N PHE A 15 67.40 19.91 -21.72
CA PHE A 15 66.57 20.80 -20.91
C PHE A 15 65.79 20.06 -19.83
N LEU A 16 65.82 20.71 -18.68
CA LEU A 16 65.56 20.32 -17.30
C LEU A 16 64.05 20.23 -16.97
N PHE A 17 63.69 19.21 -16.20
CA PHE A 17 62.58 19.09 -15.21
C PHE A 17 61.24 19.81 -15.47
N THR A 18 60.15 19.05 -15.50
CA THR A 18 58.98 19.28 -14.61
C THR A 18 58.09 18.04 -14.56
N LEU A 19 57.93 17.50 -13.35
CA LEU A 19 57.00 16.42 -13.00
C LEU A 19 55.63 17.07 -12.77
N THR A 20 54.65 16.79 -13.62
CA THR A 20 53.25 17.17 -13.39
C THR A 20 52.45 15.91 -13.10
N ALA A 21 52.18 15.66 -11.82
CA ALA A 21 51.22 14.66 -11.40
C ALA A 21 49.81 15.17 -11.70
N MET A 22 49.15 14.60 -12.72
CA MET A 22 47.71 14.77 -12.92
C MET A 22 46.97 13.90 -11.90
N LEU A 23 46.52 14.54 -10.81
CA LEU A 23 45.47 14.00 -9.96
C LEU A 23 44.14 14.11 -10.73
N VAL A 24 43.71 13.04 -11.38
CA VAL A 24 42.30 12.89 -11.78
C VAL A 24 41.49 12.67 -10.51
N ALA A 25 40.88 13.75 -10.01
CA ALA A 25 39.76 13.67 -9.08
C ALA A 25 38.58 13.04 -9.85
N ALA A 26 38.39 11.74 -9.68
CA ALA A 26 37.16 11.08 -10.07
C ALA A 26 36.08 11.49 -9.06
N CYS A 27 35.32 12.55 -9.39
CA CYS A 27 34.02 12.76 -8.76
C CYS A 27 33.14 11.60 -9.21
N THR A 28 32.87 10.67 -8.30
CA THR A 28 31.77 9.72 -8.44
C THR A 28 30.48 10.50 -8.22
N ASP A 29 30.01 11.19 -9.24
CA ASP A 29 28.65 11.70 -9.29
C ASP A 29 27.74 10.50 -9.52
N ASP A 30 27.38 9.81 -8.44
CA ASP A 30 26.27 8.86 -8.49
C ASP A 30 25.03 9.64 -8.95
N PRO A 31 24.37 9.24 -10.05
CA PRO A 31 23.16 9.91 -10.46
C PRO A 31 22.09 9.65 -9.40
N VAL A 32 21.76 10.68 -8.62
CA VAL A 32 20.59 10.67 -7.74
C VAL A 32 19.38 10.45 -8.64
N ALA A 33 18.77 9.26 -8.54
CA ALA A 33 17.55 8.95 -9.28
C ALA A 33 16.48 10.01 -8.96
N PRO A 34 15.73 10.51 -9.96
CA PRO A 34 14.70 11.50 -9.71
C PRO A 34 13.62 10.87 -8.82
N THR A 35 13.54 11.33 -7.57
CA THR A 35 12.44 11.00 -6.66
C THR A 35 11.20 11.67 -7.21
N THR A 36 10.36 10.91 -7.91
CA THR A 36 9.04 11.41 -8.33
C THR A 36 8.27 11.78 -7.06
N PRO A 37 7.76 13.02 -6.92
CA PRO A 37 6.97 13.40 -5.77
C PRO A 37 5.79 12.44 -5.62
N VAL A 38 5.67 11.84 -4.44
CA VAL A 38 4.60 10.91 -4.11
C VAL A 38 3.35 11.75 -3.86
N ASP A 39 2.31 11.56 -4.68
CA ASP A 39 1.01 12.19 -4.44
C ASP A 39 0.37 11.58 -3.18
N THR A 40 0.39 12.34 -2.09
CA THR A 40 -0.14 11.92 -0.79
C THR A 40 -1.60 12.31 -0.58
N THR A 41 -2.30 12.74 -1.64
CA THR A 41 -3.72 13.09 -1.59
C THR A 41 -4.52 11.93 -0.99
N VAL A 42 -5.34 12.27 0.00
CA VAL A 42 -6.20 11.30 0.69
C VAL A 42 -7.49 11.14 -0.08
N VAL A 43 -7.75 9.93 -0.58
CA VAL A 43 -9.05 9.53 -1.11
C VAL A 43 -9.89 9.01 0.05
N ALA A 44 -11.14 9.46 0.16
CA ALA A 44 -12.06 9.05 1.20
C ALA A 44 -13.39 8.61 0.58
N MET A 45 -13.84 7.41 0.95
CA MET A 45 -15.11 6.82 0.55
C MET A 45 -16.05 6.78 1.76
N GLN A 46 -17.32 7.05 1.51
CA GLN A 46 -18.35 7.16 2.55
C GLN A 46 -19.58 6.35 2.18
N ASN A 47 -20.25 5.77 3.18
CA ASN A 47 -21.49 5.01 3.02
C ASN A 47 -21.41 3.90 1.96
N MET A 48 -20.24 3.25 1.83
CA MET A 48 -20.07 2.14 0.90
C MET A 48 -20.80 0.92 1.47
N HIS A 49 -21.96 0.60 0.91
CA HIS A 49 -22.82 -0.46 1.40
C HIS A 49 -22.83 -1.63 0.41
N PRO A 50 -22.33 -2.83 0.79
CA PRO A 50 -22.50 -4.04 -0.01
C PRO A 50 -23.98 -4.34 -0.23
N ASP A 51 -24.34 -4.77 -1.44
CA ASP A 51 -25.67 -5.28 -1.71
C ASP A 51 -25.88 -6.62 -0.98
N SER A 52 -27.03 -6.79 -0.35
CA SER A 52 -27.33 -7.99 0.46
C SER A 52 -27.47 -9.28 -0.37
N VAL A 53 -27.84 -9.18 -1.65
CA VAL A 53 -27.96 -10.30 -2.59
C VAL A 53 -26.56 -10.70 -3.09
N GLU A 54 -25.73 -9.71 -3.41
CA GLU A 54 -24.34 -9.96 -3.85
C GLU A 54 -23.42 -10.38 -2.69
N GLY A 55 -23.73 -9.94 -1.47
CA GLY A 55 -23.02 -10.27 -0.24
C GLY A 55 -21.64 -9.62 -0.09
N TRP A 56 -21.12 -8.95 -1.13
CA TRP A 56 -19.82 -8.30 -1.14
C TRP A 56 -19.83 -7.01 -1.96
N LEU A 57 -19.08 -6.01 -1.49
CA LEU A 57 -18.69 -4.84 -2.27
C LEU A 57 -17.23 -5.01 -2.69
N TYR A 58 -16.96 -4.91 -3.99
CA TYR A 58 -15.62 -5.00 -4.56
C TYR A 58 -15.14 -3.59 -4.91
N TYR A 59 -13.92 -3.24 -4.53
CA TYR A 59 -13.34 -1.91 -4.75
C TYR A 59 -11.98 -2.01 -5.42
N SER A 60 -11.76 -1.19 -6.44
CA SER A 60 -10.46 -0.99 -7.08
C SER A 60 -9.80 0.26 -6.50
N ILE A 61 -8.63 0.10 -5.90
CA ILE A 61 -7.81 1.22 -5.42
C ILE A 61 -7.16 1.91 -6.62
N ASP A 62 -6.75 1.17 -7.64
CA ASP A 62 -6.16 1.78 -8.85
C ASP A 62 -7.18 2.57 -9.68
N GLY A 63 -8.45 2.19 -9.62
CA GLY A 63 -9.54 2.84 -10.34
C GLY A 63 -10.37 3.80 -9.51
N ASP A 64 -10.05 3.98 -8.22
CA ASP A 64 -10.82 4.76 -7.24
C ASP A 64 -12.35 4.53 -7.35
N SER A 65 -12.78 3.27 -7.53
CA SER A 65 -14.16 2.95 -7.88
C SER A 65 -14.61 1.55 -7.46
N VAL A 66 -15.94 1.38 -7.37
CA VAL A 66 -16.58 0.08 -7.15
C VAL A 66 -16.49 -0.77 -8.41
N VAL A 67 -16.15 -2.03 -8.24
CA VAL A 67 -16.15 -3.05 -9.29
C VAL A 67 -17.46 -3.85 -9.21
N PRO A 68 -18.18 -4.05 -10.33
CA PRO A 68 -19.40 -4.85 -10.34
C PRO A 68 -19.19 -6.27 -9.81
N ALA A 69 -20.14 -6.80 -9.03
CA ALA A 69 -20.06 -8.13 -8.43
C ALA A 69 -19.91 -9.28 -9.46
N ALA A 70 -20.45 -9.10 -10.67
CA ALA A 70 -20.24 -10.01 -11.81
C ALA A 70 -18.75 -10.20 -12.17
N LYS A 71 -17.87 -9.29 -11.74
CA LYS A 71 -16.42 -9.35 -11.93
C LYS A 71 -15.67 -9.87 -10.68
N SER A 72 -16.36 -10.53 -9.76
CA SER A 72 -15.78 -11.11 -8.54
C SER A 72 -14.64 -12.10 -8.80
N VAL A 73 -14.70 -12.83 -9.92
CA VAL A 73 -13.65 -13.76 -10.39
C VAL A 73 -12.62 -13.11 -11.31
N SER A 74 -12.55 -11.78 -11.32
CA SER A 74 -11.57 -11.02 -12.11
C SER A 74 -10.44 -10.46 -11.24
N VAL A 75 -9.43 -9.94 -11.91
CA VAL A 75 -8.27 -9.25 -11.32
C VAL A 75 -8.47 -7.73 -11.17
N GLU A 76 -9.71 -7.23 -11.36
CA GLU A 76 -9.99 -5.79 -11.44
C GLU A 76 -10.19 -5.11 -10.06
N TRP A 77 -10.54 -5.89 -9.04
CA TRP A 77 -10.73 -5.39 -7.67
C TRP A 77 -9.49 -5.65 -6.81
N ASP A 78 -9.28 -4.83 -5.79
CA ASP A 78 -8.17 -4.94 -4.84
C ASP A 78 -8.64 -5.40 -3.46
N VAL A 79 -9.75 -4.82 -2.97
CA VAL A 79 -10.32 -5.09 -1.66
C VAL A 79 -11.79 -5.45 -1.82
N ARG A 80 -12.28 -6.44 -1.08
CA ARG A 80 -13.71 -6.69 -0.92
C ARG A 80 -14.15 -6.61 0.53
N MET A 81 -15.33 -6.05 0.73
CA MET A 81 -15.98 -5.83 2.03
C MET A 81 -17.29 -6.61 2.08
N ALA A 82 -17.46 -7.46 3.09
CA ALA A 82 -18.65 -8.30 3.21
C ALA A 82 -19.88 -7.49 3.61
N TYR A 83 -21.05 -7.91 3.14
CA TYR A 83 -22.31 -7.48 3.73
C TYR A 83 -22.35 -7.81 5.23
N LEU A 84 -22.82 -6.87 6.04
CA LEU A 84 -22.94 -7.03 7.49
C LEU A 84 -24.41 -7.15 7.87
N LEU A 85 -24.72 -8.15 8.71
CA LEU A 85 -26.06 -8.35 9.22
C LEU A 85 -26.37 -7.30 10.30
N CYS A 86 -27.52 -6.64 10.18
CA CYS A 86 -27.96 -5.64 11.13
C CYS A 86 -28.40 -6.25 12.49
N CYS A 87 -28.74 -5.36 13.44
CA CYS A 87 -29.43 -5.71 14.70
C CYS A 87 -28.69 -6.75 15.55
N GLY A 88 -27.37 -6.63 15.69
CA GLY A 88 -26.56 -7.53 16.53
C GLY A 88 -26.23 -8.89 15.91
N ASN A 89 -26.61 -9.14 14.66
CA ASN A 89 -26.33 -10.42 13.98
C ASN A 89 -24.94 -10.48 13.31
N THR A 90 -24.21 -9.36 13.24
CA THR A 90 -22.82 -9.34 12.76
C THR A 90 -21.90 -9.97 13.80
N ARG A 91 -21.35 -11.15 13.50
CA ARG A 91 -20.43 -11.89 14.41
C ARG A 91 -18.96 -11.79 13.99
N VAL A 92 -18.71 -11.51 12.72
CA VAL A 92 -17.39 -11.38 12.10
C VAL A 92 -17.44 -10.28 11.05
N ILE A 93 -16.34 -9.57 10.86
CA ILE A 93 -16.21 -8.59 9.77
C ILE A 93 -15.15 -9.09 8.82
N LYS A 94 -15.56 -9.50 7.62
CA LYS A 94 -14.65 -10.04 6.61
C LYS A 94 -14.25 -8.95 5.63
N ILE A 95 -12.96 -8.66 5.58
CA ILE A 95 -12.31 -7.81 4.58
C ILE A 95 -11.23 -8.66 3.93
N GLN A 96 -11.17 -8.71 2.61
CA GLN A 96 -10.22 -9.57 1.93
C GLN A 96 -9.58 -8.87 0.73
N LEU A 97 -8.33 -9.22 0.43
CA LEU A 97 -7.60 -8.69 -0.72
C LEU A 97 -7.63 -9.68 -1.88
N ASN A 98 -7.60 -9.16 -3.11
CA ASN A 98 -7.64 -9.99 -4.32
C ASN A 98 -6.29 -10.67 -4.59
N SER A 99 -6.00 -11.75 -3.88
CA SER A 99 -4.83 -12.60 -4.11
C SER A 99 -4.94 -13.97 -3.43
N GLY A 100 -3.94 -14.82 -3.67
CA GLY A 100 -3.85 -16.14 -3.05
C GLY A 100 -5.06 -17.01 -3.36
N ASN A 101 -5.67 -17.59 -2.33
CA ASN A 101 -6.90 -18.40 -2.47
C ASN A 101 -8.20 -17.58 -2.32
N VAL A 102 -8.10 -16.25 -2.16
CA VAL A 102 -9.26 -15.35 -2.01
C VAL A 102 -9.79 -14.88 -3.38
N GLY A 103 -8.90 -14.66 -4.33
CA GLY A 103 -9.21 -14.19 -5.69
C GLY A 103 -8.01 -14.26 -6.63
N PRO A 104 -8.21 -14.08 -7.94
CA PRO A 104 -7.19 -14.31 -8.97
C PRO A 104 -6.16 -13.17 -9.11
N GLY A 105 -6.33 -12.07 -8.38
CA GLY A 105 -5.42 -10.92 -8.42
C GLY A 105 -4.07 -11.18 -7.77
N SER A 106 -3.27 -10.12 -7.68
CA SER A 106 -1.95 -10.14 -7.04
C SER A 106 -1.80 -9.03 -6.00
N THR A 107 -2.91 -8.57 -5.43
CA THR A 107 -2.93 -7.51 -4.42
C THR A 107 -2.36 -8.04 -3.11
N GLN A 108 -1.30 -7.41 -2.61
CA GLN A 108 -0.61 -7.82 -1.40
C GLN A 108 -0.90 -6.86 -0.26
N GLY A 109 -0.84 -7.34 0.98
CA GLY A 109 -1.04 -6.47 2.13
C GLY A 109 -0.37 -6.92 3.41
N VAL A 110 -0.36 -6.01 4.39
CA VAL A 110 0.10 -6.23 5.76
C VAL A 110 -0.54 -5.20 6.68
N ILE A 111 -0.85 -5.57 7.92
CA ILE A 111 -1.29 -4.62 8.94
C ILE A 111 -0.07 -3.94 9.57
N VAL A 112 -0.07 -2.61 9.54
CA VAL A 112 0.86 -1.75 10.27
C VAL A 112 0.14 -1.21 11.51
N LYS A 113 0.70 -1.47 12.70
CA LYS A 113 0.16 -1.01 14.00
C LYS A 113 0.59 0.44 14.26
N SER A 114 -0.01 1.37 13.53
CA SER A 114 0.21 2.80 13.68
C SER A 114 -1.02 3.57 13.18
N ARG A 115 -1.11 4.85 13.57
CA ARG A 115 -2.12 5.77 13.04
C ARG A 115 -1.84 6.10 11.58
N PHE A 116 -2.90 6.35 10.82
CA PHE A 116 -2.82 6.67 9.40
C PHE A 116 -1.89 7.86 9.11
N GLU A 117 -1.92 8.90 9.93
CA GLU A 117 -1.10 10.10 9.80
C GLU A 117 0.39 9.81 9.98
N ASN A 118 0.72 8.80 10.79
CA ASN A 118 2.09 8.46 11.13
C ASN A 118 2.75 7.50 10.13
N VAL A 119 1.97 6.82 9.29
CA VAL A 119 2.50 5.94 8.24
C VAL A 119 2.74 6.79 6.98
N THR A 120 3.98 7.24 6.77
CA THR A 120 4.36 7.99 5.57
C THR A 120 5.05 7.09 4.53
N ALA A 121 5.79 6.08 4.99
CA ALA A 121 6.40 5.01 4.21
C ALA A 121 6.04 3.64 4.80
N LEU A 122 6.23 2.57 4.03
CA LEU A 122 6.10 1.20 4.55
C LEU A 122 7.28 0.90 5.51
N PRO A 123 7.04 0.52 6.78
CA PRO A 123 8.13 0.18 7.68
C PRO A 123 8.95 -1.01 7.15
N SER A 124 10.28 -0.96 7.26
CA SER A 124 11.20 -1.96 6.70
C SER A 124 11.01 -3.38 7.27
N SER A 125 10.44 -3.50 8.46
CA SER A 125 10.07 -4.79 9.07
C SER A 125 8.78 -5.39 8.50
N SER A 126 8.04 -4.64 7.68
CA SER A 126 6.75 -5.07 7.13
C SER A 126 6.96 -6.00 5.94
N VAL A 127 6.37 -7.18 6.00
CA VAL A 127 6.38 -8.15 4.90
C VAL A 127 5.00 -8.20 4.26
N LEU A 128 4.88 -7.63 3.07
CA LEU A 128 3.68 -7.76 2.25
C LEU A 128 3.51 -9.22 1.81
N ARG A 129 2.28 -9.71 1.86
CA ARG A 129 1.94 -11.07 1.46
C ARG A 129 0.62 -11.11 0.70
N ASN A 130 0.37 -12.23 0.04
CA ASN A 130 -0.95 -12.53 -0.52
C ASN A 130 -1.93 -12.85 0.62
N ASP A 131 -3.21 -12.66 0.35
CA ASP A 131 -4.27 -13.03 1.27
C ASP A 131 -4.54 -14.53 1.22
N ASP A 132 -5.03 -15.06 2.34
CA ASP A 132 -5.33 -16.48 2.48
C ASP A 132 -6.55 -16.66 3.37
N THR A 133 -7.56 -17.41 2.93
CA THR A 133 -8.80 -17.68 3.68
C THR A 133 -8.58 -18.31 5.06
N LEU A 134 -7.46 -19.01 5.29
CA LEU A 134 -7.07 -19.59 6.58
C LEU A 134 -6.11 -18.71 7.38
N ALA A 135 -5.41 -17.78 6.72
CA ALA A 135 -4.43 -16.88 7.33
C ALA A 135 -4.61 -15.45 6.79
N GLN A 136 -5.78 -14.86 7.04
CA GLN A 136 -6.19 -13.61 6.39
C GLN A 136 -5.32 -12.44 6.79
N ILE A 137 -5.09 -11.50 5.87
CA ILE A 137 -4.34 -10.26 6.16
C ILE A 137 -5.10 -9.42 7.18
N VAL A 138 -6.42 -9.31 7.02
CA VAL A 138 -7.32 -8.68 7.98
C VAL A 138 -7.94 -9.74 8.86
N PRO A 139 -7.62 -9.80 10.16
CA PRO A 139 -8.25 -10.75 11.07
C PRO A 139 -9.76 -10.48 11.19
N GLN A 140 -10.55 -11.55 11.18
CA GLN A 140 -12.02 -11.47 11.21
C GLN A 140 -12.58 -11.18 12.59
N GLN A 141 -11.80 -11.47 13.64
CA GLN A 141 -12.23 -11.27 15.00
C GLN A 141 -12.42 -9.80 15.33
N VAL A 142 -13.40 -9.52 16.19
CA VAL A 142 -13.72 -8.17 16.66
C VAL A 142 -13.22 -7.89 18.09
N ILE A 143 -12.36 -8.78 18.62
CA ILE A 143 -11.82 -8.73 19.97
C ILE A 143 -10.33 -9.10 19.96
N GLY A 144 -9.59 -8.61 20.96
CA GLY A 144 -8.14 -8.87 21.11
C GLY A 144 -7.25 -7.85 20.40
N SER A 145 -5.95 -7.90 20.69
CA SER A 145 -4.97 -6.90 20.22
C SER A 145 -4.83 -6.83 18.70
N GLU A 146 -5.02 -7.96 18.02
CA GLU A 146 -4.85 -8.09 16.57
C GLU A 146 -6.09 -7.66 15.78
N ALA A 147 -7.24 -7.46 16.43
CA ALA A 147 -8.49 -7.12 15.76
C ALA A 147 -8.40 -5.76 15.07
N LEU A 148 -8.80 -5.69 13.79
CA LEU A 148 -8.89 -4.43 13.06
C LEU A 148 -10.16 -3.66 13.44
N PHE A 149 -11.24 -4.37 13.71
CA PHE A 149 -12.49 -3.83 14.23
C PHE A 149 -12.64 -4.27 15.68
N ILE A 150 -13.02 -3.37 16.58
CA ILE A 150 -12.99 -3.60 18.03
C ILE A 150 -14.40 -3.41 18.57
N TYR A 151 -14.94 -4.48 19.16
CA TYR A 151 -16.18 -4.46 19.90
C TYR A 151 -15.98 -3.80 21.27
N GLN A 152 -16.80 -2.78 21.56
CA GLN A 152 -16.67 -1.93 22.76
C GLN A 152 -17.38 -2.50 24.01
N GLY A 153 -18.18 -3.58 23.86
CA GLY A 153 -18.90 -4.17 24.99
C GLY A 153 -19.98 -3.25 25.58
N SER A 154 -20.46 -3.60 26.78
CA SER A 154 -21.47 -2.83 27.49
C SER A 154 -20.91 -1.47 27.96
N PRO A 155 -21.68 -0.37 27.89
CA PRO A 155 -23.09 -0.31 27.50
C PRO A 155 -23.33 -0.07 26.00
N ASN A 156 -22.29 0.23 25.23
CA ASN A 156 -22.46 0.76 23.86
C ASN A 156 -22.77 -0.31 22.81
N HIS A 157 -22.26 -1.53 23.01
CA HIS A 157 -22.44 -2.68 22.11
C HIS A 157 -22.09 -2.38 20.64
N THR A 158 -21.17 -1.44 20.40
CA THR A 158 -20.73 -1.02 19.07
C THR A 158 -19.40 -1.65 18.65
N ILE A 159 -19.14 -1.66 17.35
CA ILE A 159 -17.89 -2.13 16.76
C ILE A 159 -17.23 -0.96 16.03
N GLN A 160 -16.01 -0.60 16.43
CA GLN A 160 -15.29 0.52 15.82
C GLN A 160 -13.99 0.04 15.15
N PRO A 161 -13.65 0.53 13.95
CA PRO A 161 -12.32 0.33 13.40
C PRO A 161 -11.24 0.87 14.35
N SER A 162 -10.13 0.17 14.46
CA SER A 162 -8.99 0.60 15.28
C SER A 162 -8.31 1.81 14.61
N PRO A 163 -8.19 2.97 15.29
CA PRO A 163 -7.52 4.15 14.73
C PRO A 163 -6.00 3.95 14.62
N ASP A 164 -5.44 3.02 15.39
CA ASP A 164 -4.01 2.71 15.47
C ASP A 164 -3.60 1.52 14.59
N LYS A 165 -4.41 1.20 13.59
CA LYS A 165 -4.10 0.19 12.58
C LYS A 165 -4.38 0.72 11.18
N VAL A 166 -3.46 0.39 10.28
CA VAL A 166 -3.51 0.68 8.86
C VAL A 166 -3.22 -0.61 8.11
N ILE A 167 -3.88 -0.82 6.98
CA ILE A 167 -3.50 -1.87 6.04
C ILE A 167 -2.61 -1.21 5.00
N ALA A 168 -1.33 -1.59 4.93
CA ALA A 168 -0.53 -1.24 3.77
C ALA A 168 -0.88 -2.22 2.65
N ILE A 169 -1.24 -1.70 1.47
CA ILE A 169 -1.71 -2.48 0.34
C ILE A 169 -0.87 -2.14 -0.88
N ARG A 170 -0.31 -3.17 -1.53
CA ARG A 170 0.26 -3.06 -2.88
C ARG A 170 -0.76 -3.61 -3.87
N THR A 171 -1.31 -2.75 -4.72
CA THR A 171 -2.26 -3.13 -5.76
C THR A 171 -1.59 -3.98 -6.83
N ARG A 172 -2.39 -4.62 -7.69
CA ARG A 172 -1.86 -5.36 -8.84
C ARG A 172 -1.01 -4.51 -9.77
N LYS A 173 -1.31 -3.21 -9.92
CA LYS A 173 -0.50 -2.29 -10.75
C LYS A 173 0.74 -1.75 -10.03
N GLY A 174 1.00 -2.21 -8.81
CA GLY A 174 2.19 -1.82 -8.03
C GLY A 174 2.03 -0.55 -7.19
N ARG A 175 0.83 0.05 -7.15
CA ARG A 175 0.53 1.20 -6.31
C ARG A 175 0.59 0.77 -4.84
N LEU A 176 1.42 1.43 -4.03
CA LEU A 176 1.54 1.13 -2.60
C LEU A 176 0.79 2.21 -1.80
N VAL A 177 -0.25 1.81 -1.08
CA VAL A 177 -1.11 2.72 -0.31
C VAL A 177 -1.18 2.32 1.16
N LYS A 178 -1.44 3.30 2.02
CA LYS A 178 -2.01 3.08 3.35
C LYS A 178 -3.53 3.13 3.22
N PHE A 179 -4.22 2.17 3.79
CA PHE A 179 -5.67 2.06 3.78
C PHE A 179 -6.18 1.94 5.22
N GLN A 180 -7.22 2.69 5.58
CA GLN A 180 -7.82 2.65 6.91
C GLN A 180 -9.34 2.80 6.83
N PHE A 181 -10.06 1.88 7.50
CA PHE A 181 -11.48 2.05 7.79
C PHE A 181 -11.67 3.10 8.89
N THR A 182 -12.63 4.00 8.71
CA THR A 182 -12.96 5.07 9.67
C THR A 182 -14.31 4.84 10.33
N SER A 183 -15.23 4.12 9.68
CA SER A 183 -16.52 3.72 10.24
C SER A 183 -17.08 2.50 9.48
N ILE A 184 -18.01 1.79 10.11
CA ILE A 184 -18.86 0.77 9.49
C ILE A 184 -20.36 1.07 9.67
N TYR A 185 -20.68 2.27 10.15
CA TYR A 185 -22.03 2.75 10.44
C TYR A 185 -22.48 3.79 9.44
N GLU A 186 -23.78 3.77 9.12
CA GLU A 186 -24.40 4.72 8.19
C GLU A 186 -24.19 6.16 8.66
N GLY A 187 -23.69 7.00 7.76
CA GLY A 187 -23.39 8.41 8.02
C GLY A 187 -22.16 8.66 8.91
N ALA A 188 -21.48 7.60 9.37
CA ALA A 188 -20.33 7.68 10.28
C ALA A 188 -20.51 8.67 11.45
N PRO A 189 -21.56 8.50 12.29
CA PRO A 189 -21.74 9.35 13.46
C PRO A 189 -20.54 9.22 14.40
N ALA A 190 -20.16 10.33 15.06
CA ALA A 190 -19.06 10.33 16.03
C ALA A 190 -19.32 9.40 17.22
N THR A 191 -20.60 9.17 17.55
CA THR A 191 -21.05 8.34 18.67
C THR A 191 -22.16 7.39 18.22
N PRO A 192 -21.83 6.28 17.54
CA PRO A 192 -22.82 5.28 17.16
C PRO A 192 -23.36 4.55 18.40
N THR A 193 -24.59 4.05 18.30
CA THR A 193 -25.25 3.19 19.28
C THR A 193 -25.50 1.80 18.67
N GLN A 194 -26.00 0.85 19.46
CA GLN A 194 -26.35 -0.49 18.96
C GLN A 194 -27.47 -0.46 17.90
N GLU A 195 -28.30 0.58 17.91
CA GLU A 195 -29.39 0.81 16.95
C GLU A 195 -28.91 1.50 15.66
N THR A 196 -27.69 2.04 15.65
CA THR A 196 -27.15 2.72 14.47
C THR A 196 -26.95 1.67 13.35
N PRO A 197 -27.48 1.90 12.13
CA PRO A 197 -27.34 0.96 11.03
C PRO A 197 -25.87 0.65 10.71
N ILE A 198 -25.53 -0.63 10.67
CA ILE A 198 -24.19 -1.17 10.38
C ILE A 198 -24.12 -1.68 8.93
N GLY A 199 -22.91 -1.85 8.40
CA GLY A 199 -22.67 -2.34 7.05
C GLY A 199 -22.40 -1.23 6.04
N PHE A 200 -22.23 0.00 6.50
CA PHE A 200 -21.90 1.16 5.68
C PHE A 200 -20.43 1.48 5.91
N TYR A 201 -19.56 1.00 5.04
CA TYR A 201 -18.13 1.19 5.18
C TYR A 201 -17.73 2.62 4.81
N HIS A 202 -16.97 3.23 5.70
CA HIS A 202 -16.22 4.45 5.43
C HIS A 202 -14.74 4.12 5.55
N PHE A 203 -13.96 4.54 4.57
CA PHE A 203 -12.53 4.29 4.55
C PHE A 203 -11.80 5.39 3.80
N ARG A 204 -10.51 5.47 4.08
CA ARG A 204 -9.60 6.37 3.39
C ARG A 204 -8.33 5.66 2.99
N TYR A 205 -7.70 6.14 1.94
CA TYR A 205 -6.38 5.69 1.53
C TYR A 205 -5.58 6.80 0.88
N ALA A 206 -4.26 6.65 0.93
CA ALA A 206 -3.32 7.56 0.29
C ALA A 206 -2.08 6.78 -0.12
N GLN A 207 -1.37 7.28 -1.12
CA GLN A 207 -0.10 6.69 -1.53
C GLN A 207 0.91 6.73 -0.37
N LEU A 208 1.68 5.65 -0.20
CA LEU A 208 2.87 5.65 0.64
C LEU A 208 4.07 6.03 -0.19
N SER A 209 5.01 6.76 0.40
CA SER A 209 6.32 6.93 -0.22
C SER A 209 7.02 5.57 -0.32
N GLN A 210 7.65 5.34 -1.46
CA GLN A 210 8.54 4.19 -1.64
C GLN A 210 9.80 4.34 -0.81
#